data_AF-A0A963MAI2-F1
#
_entry.id   AF-A0A963MAI2-F1
#
_cell.length_a   1.000
_cell.length_b   1.000
_cell.length_c   1.000
_cell.angle_alpha   90.00
_cell.angle_beta   90.00
_cell.angle_gamma   90.00
#
_symmetry.space_group_name_H-M   'P 1'
#
loop_
_entity.id
_entity.type
_entity.pdbx_description
1 polymer ?
#
loop_
_entity_poly.entity_id
_entity_poly.type
_entity_poly.pdbx_seq_one_letter_code
_entity_poly.pdbx_strand_id
1 'polypeptide(L)'
;GDEVAARDVAMHVAAMKPEALTSADVPAELVERERSVATAKAQESGKPADIAAKMVEGSVQKYLKEVSLFNQVFVKAADGKQTVEQMLKDKNTKVLGFTLYVVGAGIEKKTDDFAAEVAAQVAAAQGKA
;
A
#
# COMPACT_ATOMS: atom_id res chain seq x y z
N GLY A 1 17.37 -20.34 -0.68
CA GLY A 1 16.17 -20.18 -1.51
C GLY A 1 16.58 -19.91 -2.93
N ASP A 2 15.64 -19.94 -3.86
CA ASP A 2 15.85 -19.65 -5.28
C ASP A 2 16.10 -18.14 -5.51
N GLU A 3 17.15 -17.82 -6.26
CA GLU A 3 17.59 -16.43 -6.49
C GLU A 3 16.60 -15.65 -7.35
N VAL A 4 16.01 -16.28 -8.37
CA VAL A 4 15.04 -15.66 -9.27
C VAL A 4 13.76 -15.33 -8.50
N ALA A 5 13.27 -16.27 -7.69
CA ALA A 5 12.12 -16.06 -6.82
C ALA A 5 12.36 -14.91 -5.83
N ALA A 6 13.53 -14.85 -5.20
CA ALA A 6 13.87 -13.75 -4.28
C ALA A 6 13.88 -12.38 -4.98
N ARG A 7 14.47 -12.29 -6.18
CA ARG A 7 14.46 -11.06 -6.99
C ARG A 7 13.06 -10.66 -7.40
N ASP A 8 12.25 -11.63 -7.81
CA ASP A 8 10.87 -11.40 -8.22
C ASP A 8 9.99 -10.92 -7.08
N VAL A 9 10.18 -11.47 -5.87
CA VAL A 9 9.53 -10.96 -4.66
C VAL A 9 10.00 -9.56 -4.33
N ALA A 10 11.29 -9.23 -4.46
CA ALA A 10 11.77 -7.88 -4.22
C ALA A 10 11.12 -6.87 -5.20
N MET A 11 10.99 -7.23 -6.48
CA MET A 11 10.25 -6.42 -7.46
C MET A 11 8.77 -6.27 -7.09
N HIS A 12 8.14 -7.34 -6.62
CA HIS A 12 6.76 -7.32 -6.15
C HIS A 12 6.60 -6.37 -4.95
N VAL A 13 7.47 -6.44 -3.96
CA VAL A 13 7.48 -5.56 -2.79
C VAL A 13 7.61 -4.09 -3.22
N ALA A 14 8.48 -3.79 -4.18
CA ALA A 14 8.64 -2.42 -4.69
C ALA A 14 7.37 -1.89 -5.38
N ALA A 15 6.61 -2.76 -6.05
CA ALA A 15 5.38 -2.39 -6.75
C ALA A 15 4.17 -2.30 -5.81
N MET A 16 3.97 -3.31 -4.96
CA MET A 16 2.78 -3.49 -4.14
C MET A 16 2.88 -2.89 -2.74
N LYS A 17 4.10 -2.58 -2.29
CA LYS A 17 4.38 -1.95 -0.98
C LYS A 17 3.63 -2.62 0.18
N PRO A 18 3.76 -3.96 0.36
CA PRO A 18 3.17 -4.61 1.53
C PRO A 18 3.72 -4.01 2.81
N GLU A 19 2.88 -3.97 3.84
CA GLU A 19 3.24 -3.50 5.18
C GLU A 19 3.88 -4.62 6.02
N ALA A 20 3.52 -5.88 5.72
CA ALA A 20 3.97 -7.03 6.51
C ALA A 20 4.14 -8.31 5.66
N LEU A 21 4.80 -9.33 6.20
CA LEU A 21 4.92 -10.64 5.54
C LEU A 21 3.58 -11.38 5.52
N THR A 22 2.96 -11.52 6.70
CA THR A 22 1.68 -12.21 6.90
C THR A 22 0.63 -11.25 7.45
N SER A 23 -0.65 -11.63 7.37
CA SER A 23 -1.72 -10.84 7.97
C SER A 23 -1.62 -10.72 9.49
N ALA A 24 -0.98 -11.69 10.15
CA ALA A 24 -0.76 -11.68 11.60
C ALA A 24 0.32 -10.67 12.02
N ASP A 25 1.22 -10.33 11.10
CA ASP A 25 2.32 -9.39 11.34
C ASP A 25 1.90 -7.93 11.10
N VAL A 26 0.66 -7.69 10.65
CA VAL A 26 0.13 -6.34 10.41
C VAL A 26 -0.13 -5.65 11.76
N PRO A 27 0.41 -4.42 11.98
CA PRO A 27 0.18 -3.69 13.22
C PRO A 27 -1.32 -3.50 13.54
N ALA A 28 -1.71 -3.79 14.78
CA ALA A 28 -3.10 -3.68 15.22
C ALA A 28 -3.69 -2.28 15.01
N GLU A 29 -2.86 -1.23 15.13
CA GLU A 29 -3.28 0.15 14.88
C GLU A 29 -3.76 0.39 13.45
N LEU A 30 -3.15 -0.26 12.46
CA LEU A 30 -3.57 -0.16 11.05
C LEU A 30 -4.90 -0.90 10.84
N VAL A 31 -5.03 -2.08 11.45
CA VAL A 31 -6.25 -2.90 11.39
C VAL A 31 -7.44 -2.16 12.01
N GLU A 32 -7.24 -1.53 13.17
CA GLU A 32 -8.31 -0.78 13.84
C GLU A 32 -8.65 0.51 13.11
N ARG A 33 -7.67 1.18 12.48
CA ARG A 33 -7.94 2.32 11.61
C ARG A 33 -8.81 1.93 10.43
N GLU A 34 -8.48 0.84 9.73
CA GLU A 34 -9.29 0.31 8.64
C GLU A 34 -10.68 -0.10 9.12
N ARG A 35 -10.77 -0.76 10.28
CA ARG A 35 -12.06 -1.12 10.89
C ARG A 35 -12.93 0.10 11.16
N SER A 36 -12.34 1.18 11.67
CA SER A 36 -13.06 2.44 11.92
C SER A 36 -13.59 3.04 10.61
N VAL A 37 -12.77 3.07 9.56
CA VAL A 37 -13.18 3.57 8.24
C VAL A 37 -14.30 2.71 7.65
N ALA A 38 -14.16 1.39 7.72
CA ALA A 38 -15.18 0.46 7.24
C ALA A 38 -16.49 0.57 8.04
N THR A 39 -16.42 0.82 9.35
CA THR A 39 -17.58 1.02 10.22
C THR A 39 -18.33 2.29 9.86
N ALA A 40 -17.62 3.41 9.66
CA ALA A 40 -18.22 4.65 9.19
C ALA A 40 -18.97 4.44 7.87
N LYS A 41 -18.32 3.77 6.91
CA LYS A 41 -18.92 3.43 5.61
C LYS A 41 -20.15 2.51 5.73
N ALA A 42 -20.12 1.57 6.68
CA ALA A 42 -21.24 0.68 6.92
C ALA A 42 -22.45 1.41 7.55
N GLN A 43 -22.21 2.35 8.47
CA GLN A 43 -23.25 3.17 9.09
C GLN A 43 -23.96 4.08 8.07
N GLU A 44 -23.20 4.68 7.15
CA GLU A 44 -23.75 5.49 6.05
C GLU A 44 -24.60 4.67 5.08
N SER A 45 -24.39 3.35 4.99
CA SER A 45 -25.11 2.48 4.05
C SER A 45 -26.56 2.18 4.45
N GLY A 46 -26.98 2.51 5.67
CA GLY A 46 -28.35 2.30 6.17
C GLY A 46 -28.78 0.83 6.27
N LYS A 47 -27.84 -0.12 6.20
CA LYS A 47 -28.13 -1.55 6.24
C LYS A 47 -28.32 -2.06 7.68
N PRO A 48 -29.05 -3.18 7.87
CA PRO A 48 -29.19 -3.84 9.17
C PRO A 48 -27.83 -4.15 9.83
N ALA A 49 -27.80 -4.15 11.17
CA ALA A 49 -26.58 -4.26 11.97
C ALA A 49 -25.77 -5.54 11.68
N ASP A 50 -26.43 -6.65 11.38
CA ASP A 50 -25.80 -7.92 11.01
C ASP A 50 -25.10 -7.86 9.65
N ILE A 51 -25.69 -7.15 8.68
CA ILE A 51 -25.09 -6.92 7.36
C ILE A 51 -23.95 -5.91 7.45
N ALA A 52 -24.13 -4.86 8.25
CA ALA A 52 -23.09 -3.87 8.51
C ALA A 52 -21.85 -4.52 9.13
N ALA A 53 -22.01 -5.39 10.13
CA ALA A 53 -20.91 -6.13 10.74
C ALA A 53 -20.15 -7.00 9.73
N LYS A 54 -20.87 -7.75 8.88
CA LYS A 54 -20.27 -8.55 7.81
C LYS A 54 -19.53 -7.70 6.77
N MET A 55 -20.02 -6.50 6.48
CA MET A 55 -19.34 -5.57 5.58
C MET A 55 -18.01 -5.07 6.17
N VAL A 56 -18.00 -4.71 7.46
CA VAL A 56 -16.78 -4.28 8.16
C VAL A 56 -15.76 -5.41 8.17
N GLU A 57 -16.17 -6.62 8.56
CA GLU A 57 -15.28 -7.79 8.59
C GLU A 57 -14.72 -8.10 7.19
N GLY A 58 -15.57 -8.07 6.16
CA GLY A 58 -15.13 -8.26 4.78
C GLY A 58 -14.11 -7.21 4.31
N SER A 59 -14.29 -5.94 4.71
CA SER A 59 -13.33 -4.86 4.40
C SER A 59 -11.98 -5.08 5.07
N VAL A 60 -12.00 -5.41 6.36
CA VAL A 60 -10.77 -5.68 7.12
C VAL A 60 -10.03 -6.90 6.55
N GLN A 61 -10.75 -7.97 6.22
CA GLN A 61 -10.15 -9.16 5.59
C GLN A 61 -9.56 -8.84 4.22
N LYS A 62 -10.23 -8.00 3.42
CA LYS A 62 -9.69 -7.53 2.14
C LYS A 62 -8.42 -6.71 2.35
N TYR A 63 -8.44 -5.75 3.26
CA TYR A 63 -7.28 -4.92 3.59
C TYR A 63 -6.10 -5.78 4.01
N LEU A 64 -6.30 -6.74 4.93
CA LEU A 64 -5.25 -7.64 5.37
C LEU A 64 -4.62 -8.42 4.20
N LYS A 65 -5.41 -8.84 3.21
CA LYS A 65 -4.88 -9.50 2.00
C LYS A 65 -4.10 -8.54 1.08
N GLU A 66 -4.49 -7.28 1.05
CA GLU A 66 -3.83 -6.24 0.25
C GLU A 66 -2.53 -5.76 0.88
N VAL A 67 -2.38 -5.77 2.21
CA VAL A 67 -1.16 -5.28 2.89
C VAL A 67 -0.19 -6.36 3.34
N SER A 68 -0.55 -7.64 3.26
CA SER A 68 0.36 -8.75 3.61
C SER A 68 0.93 -9.43 2.38
N LEU A 69 2.26 -9.44 2.29
CA LEU A 69 3.01 -9.92 1.12
C LEU A 69 2.56 -11.31 0.66
N PHE A 70 2.42 -12.26 1.57
CA PHE A 70 2.12 -13.65 1.21
C PHE A 70 0.72 -13.84 0.63
N ASN A 71 -0.24 -12.99 1.01
CA ASN A 71 -1.61 -13.05 0.50
C ASN A 71 -1.81 -12.26 -0.79
N GLN A 72 -0.87 -11.38 -1.16
CA GLN A 72 -0.96 -10.62 -2.39
C GLN A 72 -0.86 -11.54 -3.62
N VAL A 73 -1.65 -11.22 -4.64
CA VAL A 73 -1.51 -11.84 -5.97
C VAL A 73 -0.18 -11.41 -6.55
N PHE A 74 0.65 -12.37 -6.94
CA PHE A 74 1.97 -12.10 -7.48
C PHE A 74 1.87 -11.31 -8.79
N VAL A 75 2.65 -10.22 -8.89
CA VAL A 75 2.57 -9.27 -10.03
C VAL A 75 2.92 -9.89 -11.38
N LYS A 76 3.64 -11.02 -11.40
CA LYS A 76 3.96 -11.77 -12.62
C LYS A 76 3.16 -13.08 -12.74
N ALA A 77 2.09 -13.25 -11.96
CA ALA A 77 1.23 -14.43 -12.06
C ALA A 77 0.60 -14.49 -13.46
N ALA A 78 0.92 -15.53 -14.24
CA ALA A 78 0.44 -15.68 -15.61
C ALA A 78 -1.09 -15.84 -15.70
N ASP A 79 -1.70 -16.40 -14.65
CA ASP A 79 -3.14 -16.59 -14.52
C ASP A 79 -3.85 -15.47 -13.74
N GLY A 80 -3.08 -14.50 -13.23
CA GLY A 80 -3.57 -13.42 -12.37
C GLY A 80 -4.16 -13.89 -11.03
N LYS A 81 -3.85 -15.11 -10.58
CA LYS A 81 -4.42 -15.71 -9.36
C LYS A 81 -3.37 -16.24 -8.40
N GLN A 82 -2.21 -16.65 -8.89
CA GLN A 82 -1.15 -17.17 -8.03
C GLN A 82 -0.70 -16.10 -7.03
N THR A 83 -0.72 -16.45 -5.74
CA THR A 83 -0.21 -15.59 -4.66
C THR A 83 1.31 -15.67 -4.53
N VAL A 84 1.91 -14.69 -3.87
CA VAL A 84 3.35 -14.74 -3.55
C VAL A 84 3.69 -15.98 -2.72
N GLU A 85 2.85 -16.36 -1.76
CA GLU A 85 3.09 -17.56 -0.95
C GLU A 85 3.10 -18.84 -1.79
N GLN A 86 2.14 -18.99 -2.71
CA GLN A 86 2.07 -20.14 -3.60
C GLN A 86 3.30 -20.20 -4.51
N MET A 87 3.67 -19.08 -5.13
CA MET A 87 4.87 -18.99 -5.97
C MET A 87 6.14 -19.38 -5.19
N LEU A 88 6.28 -18.88 -3.95
CA LEU A 88 7.41 -19.23 -3.08
C LEU A 88 7.44 -20.72 -2.70
N LYS A 89 6.27 -21.32 -2.41
CA LYS A 89 6.14 -22.76 -2.14
C LYS A 89 6.55 -23.59 -3.35
N ASP A 90 6.09 -23.24 -4.55
CA ASP A 90 6.43 -23.93 -5.80
C ASP A 90 7.94 -23.91 -6.10
N LYS A 91 8.64 -22.88 -5.61
CA LYS A 91 10.10 -22.71 -5.72
C LYS A 91 10.87 -23.16 -4.48
N ASN A 92 10.21 -23.83 -3.53
CA ASN A 92 10.78 -24.25 -2.25
C ASN A 92 11.63 -23.15 -1.57
N THR A 93 11.10 -21.93 -1.56
CA THR A 93 11.79 -20.72 -1.12
C THR A 93 11.03 -20.05 0.00
N LYS A 94 11.77 -19.56 1.01
CA LYS A 94 11.20 -18.84 2.14
C LYS A 94 11.80 -17.45 2.23
N VAL A 95 10.92 -16.46 2.41
CA VAL A 95 11.29 -15.07 2.70
C VAL A 95 11.20 -14.87 4.20
N LEU A 96 12.27 -14.32 4.80
CA LEU A 96 12.35 -14.08 6.24
C LEU A 96 11.98 -12.65 6.64
N GLY A 97 12.08 -11.71 5.71
CA GLY A 97 11.83 -10.29 5.93
C GLY A 97 12.11 -9.48 4.67
N PHE A 98 11.62 -8.26 4.65
CA PHE A 98 11.96 -7.26 3.63
C PHE A 98 12.04 -5.88 4.28
N THR A 99 12.67 -4.95 3.58
CA THR A 99 12.64 -3.52 3.94
C THR A 99 12.61 -2.73 2.65
N LEU A 100 11.63 -1.84 2.53
CA LEU A 100 11.45 -0.98 1.36
C LEU A 100 11.83 0.45 1.72
N TYR A 101 12.83 0.99 1.02
CA TYR A 101 13.20 2.40 1.12
C TYR A 101 12.63 3.13 -0.10
N VAL A 102 11.89 4.22 0.15
CA VAL A 102 11.32 5.07 -0.89
C VAL A 102 11.86 6.49 -0.72
N VAL A 103 12.53 7.00 -1.76
CA VAL A 103 13.07 8.37 -1.75
C VAL A 103 11.92 9.37 -1.63
N GLY A 104 12.04 10.31 -0.68
CA GLY A 104 11.01 11.32 -0.42
C GLY A 104 9.84 10.85 0.43
N ALA A 105 9.84 9.61 0.93
CA ALA A 105 8.81 9.18 1.88
C ALA A 105 8.83 10.07 3.13
N GLY A 106 7.66 10.63 3.47
CA GLY A 106 7.50 11.56 4.60
C GLY A 106 8.02 12.98 4.36
N ILE A 107 8.49 13.32 3.15
CA ILE A 107 8.92 14.68 2.80
C ILE A 107 7.78 15.38 2.06
N GLU A 108 7.33 16.52 2.58
CA GLU A 108 6.37 17.38 1.90
C GLU A 108 6.99 17.91 0.60
N LYS A 109 6.38 17.56 -0.53
CA LYS A 109 6.83 18.03 -1.84
C LYS A 109 6.44 19.50 -1.99
N LYS A 110 7.43 20.39 -1.89
CA LYS A 110 7.27 21.80 -2.28
C LYS A 110 6.79 21.86 -3.73
N THR A 111 5.67 22.55 -3.93
CA THR A 111 5.12 22.81 -5.26
C THR A 111 5.37 24.29 -5.52
N ASP A 112 6.46 24.56 -6.22
CA ASP A 112 6.85 25.91 -6.57
C ASP A 112 6.16 26.30 -7.90
N ASP A 113 5.43 27.41 -7.90
CA ASP A 113 4.82 27.97 -9.11
C ASP A 113 5.85 28.88 -9.80
N PHE A 114 6.56 28.30 -10.77
CA PHE A 114 7.57 29.00 -11.54
C PHE A 114 7.02 30.27 -12.23
N ALA A 115 5.74 30.27 -12.63
CA ALA A 115 5.14 31.45 -13.26
C ALA A 115 4.95 32.58 -12.24
N ALA A 116 4.51 32.25 -11.02
CA ALA A 116 4.40 33.21 -9.93
C ALA A 116 5.78 33.74 -9.49
N GLU A 117 6.81 32.89 -9.44
CA GLU A 117 8.18 33.29 -9.13
C GLU A 117 8.75 34.24 -10.20
N VAL A 118 8.55 33.94 -11.49
CA VAL A 118 8.99 34.81 -12.59
C VAL A 118 8.22 36.14 -12.58
N ALA A 119 6.91 36.11 -12.37
CA ALA A 119 6.11 37.33 -12.26
C ALA A 119 6.56 38.22 -11.09
N ALA A 120 6.88 37.62 -9.94
CA ALA A 120 7.41 38.32 -8.77
C ALA A 120 8.78 38.95 -9.05
N GLN A 121 9.67 38.25 -9.76
CA GLN A 121 10.98 38.79 -10.15
C GLN A 121 10.86 39.96 -11.13
N VAL A 122 9.97 39.88 -12.13
CA VAL A 122 9.73 40.96 -13.10
C VAL A 122 9.12 42.19 -12.40
N ALA A 123 8.13 41.99 -11.53
CA ALA A 123 7.52 43.08 -10.78
C ALA A 123 8.53 43.76 -9.83
N ALA A 124 9.38 42.98 -9.14
CA ALA A 124 10.43 43.51 -8.27
C ALA A 124 11.52 44.29 -9.03
N ALA A 125 11.79 43.93 -10.30
CA ALA A 125 12.70 44.67 -11.16
C ALA A 125 12.10 45.98 -11.69
N GLN A 126 10.79 46.02 -11.94
CA GLN A 126 10.09 47.20 -12.44
C GLN A 126 9.77 48.24 -11.36
N GLY A 127 9.61 47.82 -10.09
CA GLY A 127 9.36 48.72 -8.95
C GLY A 127 10.59 49.41 -8.35
N LYS A 128 11.80 49.17 -8.90
CA LYS A 128 13.07 49.82 -8.51
C LYS A 128 13.52 50.93 -9.48
N ALA A 129 12.67 51.30 -10.45
CA ALA A 129 12.90 52.40 -11.39
C ALA A 129 12.17 53.68 -10.95
#